data_AF-A0A1H2M4C6-F1
#
_entry.id   AF-A0A1H2M4C6-F1
#
_cell.length_a   1.000
_cell.length_b   1.000
_cell.length_c   1.000
_cell.angle_alpha   90.00
_cell.angle_beta   90.00
_cell.angle_gamma   90.00
#
_symmetry.space_group_name_H-M   'P 1'
#
loop_
_entity.id
_entity.type
_entity.pdbx_description
1 polymer ?
#
loop_
_entity_poly.entity_id
_entity_poly.type
_entity_poly.pdbx_seq_one_letter_code
_entity_poly.pdbx_strand_id
1 'polypeptide(L)'
;MTDENSQFFAILTAVGRAKQANADALGVAWTFAQMGVGDANDTDPIPSEQQTQLINERRRAPLNQLRVDPANANVIIAEQVIPESVGGWWIREVGLYDADGDLVAVANCAPSFKPLLSQGSGRTQVVRMNLIVSNTANVELKIDPSIVLATRQYVDSKILEELYKLDTKQSVRVATTANIALAGLLNIDGVTLLAGDRVLVKNQTAAKDNGIYIAASGAWKRAPDADSNLEVTSALLLSVEQGTTQADTRWQLVTDGAIVLGTTALTFQNVKQGYAPIDSPAFKGTPTVPTLEPTDVSTRAANSATVRAIMELFGIGASASKNPLITDFSADILPGIYRAFASGNAAASIGGPPDTGDTSMSVIAGGGFTNPGYKTFIAVINSSGVTRLFVGSKILVGAQPVWTEITQTLHLPFRGTTSYKSAGVFTWEVPGGVKKAWVTVIGGGGGGGRAGFAENGSGGGGGGGFAQELVDLTGITSVTVTVGAGGAGGATDGATGGAGAASSFGSYLSATGGDGAQGGAPYTLNNGPGAGGRGFGGDINTSLGPGQVSYGTVGGCGGGPGGRCTQGPYPGNGGIGPGGGGSGAVFGNNGGPGAAGSVIIQW
;
A
#
# COMPACT_ATOMS: atom_id res chain seq x y z
N MET A 1 -73.89 37.53 -2.00
CA MET A 1 -73.54 38.00 -0.64
C MET A 1 -74.87 38.36 0.01
N THR A 2 -75.20 37.73 1.13
CA THR A 2 -76.46 37.94 1.88
C THR A 2 -76.44 39.34 2.49
N ASP A 3 -77.37 40.19 2.08
CA ASP A 3 -77.68 41.48 2.70
C ASP A 3 -78.84 41.31 3.70
N GLU A 4 -79.17 42.36 4.46
CA GLU A 4 -80.29 42.39 5.42
C GLU A 4 -81.67 42.15 4.76
N ASN A 5 -81.74 42.06 3.43
CA ASN A 5 -82.94 41.80 2.64
C ASN A 5 -83.04 40.34 2.14
N SER A 6 -82.08 39.48 2.47
CA SER A 6 -82.10 38.06 2.09
C SER A 6 -83.04 37.27 3.00
N GLN A 7 -83.85 36.36 2.42
CA GLN A 7 -84.83 35.55 3.17
C GLN A 7 -84.21 34.72 4.32
N PHE A 8 -82.95 34.34 4.17
CA PHE A 8 -82.16 33.66 5.19
C PHE A 8 -80.87 34.44 5.44
N PHE A 9 -80.62 34.81 6.69
CA PHE A 9 -79.50 35.68 7.08
C PHE A 9 -79.05 35.39 8.52
N ALA A 10 -77.85 35.88 8.85
CA ALA A 10 -77.23 35.74 10.15
C ALA A 10 -76.94 37.14 10.72
N ILE A 11 -77.27 37.37 11.98
CA ILE A 11 -76.95 38.62 12.69
C ILE A 11 -76.22 38.35 13.99
N LEU A 12 -75.47 39.35 14.45
CA LEU A 12 -74.95 39.40 15.81
C LEU A 12 -76.09 39.76 16.78
N THR A 13 -76.14 39.09 17.92
CA THR A 13 -76.98 39.52 19.04
C THR A 13 -76.38 40.78 19.68
N ALA A 14 -77.16 41.48 20.50
CA ALA A 14 -76.67 42.62 21.27
C ALA A 14 -75.48 42.22 22.17
N VAL A 15 -75.49 41.00 22.71
CA VAL A 15 -74.39 40.41 23.47
C VAL A 15 -73.17 40.18 22.58
N GLY A 16 -73.36 39.58 21.40
CA GLY A 16 -72.28 39.34 20.44
C GLY A 16 -71.62 40.63 19.95
N ARG A 17 -72.40 41.66 19.64
CA ARG A 17 -71.88 42.98 19.24
C ARG A 17 -71.06 43.64 20.36
N ALA A 18 -71.55 43.57 21.61
CA ALA A 18 -70.82 44.12 22.76
C ALA A 18 -69.49 43.39 22.99
N LYS A 19 -69.49 42.05 22.87
CA LYS A 19 -68.27 41.24 23.01
C LYS A 19 -67.29 41.45 21.85
N GLN A 20 -67.78 41.57 20.62
CA GLN A 20 -66.96 41.92 19.48
C GLN A 20 -66.28 43.28 19.66
N ALA A 21 -67.04 44.31 20.06
CA ALA A 21 -66.51 45.64 20.31
C ALA A 21 -65.47 45.65 21.46
N ASN A 22 -65.68 44.84 22.49
CA ASN A 22 -64.74 44.71 23.60
C ASN A 22 -63.44 44.00 23.18
N ALA A 23 -63.54 42.92 22.40
CA ALA A 23 -62.40 42.22 21.83
C ALA A 23 -61.56 43.14 20.94
N ASP A 24 -62.23 43.95 20.10
CA ASP A 24 -61.57 44.96 19.26
C ASP A 24 -60.91 46.08 20.06
N ALA A 25 -61.54 46.57 21.13
CA ALA A 25 -61.00 47.63 21.97
C ALA A 25 -59.80 47.19 22.82
N LEU A 26 -59.80 45.93 23.30
CA LEU A 26 -58.78 45.39 24.18
C LEU A 26 -57.68 44.59 23.44
N GLY A 27 -57.86 44.29 22.15
CA GLY A 27 -56.96 43.42 21.39
C GLY A 27 -56.92 41.99 21.90
N VAL A 28 -58.01 41.52 22.52
CA VAL A 28 -58.14 40.17 23.10
C VAL A 28 -58.89 39.28 22.13
N ALA A 29 -58.47 38.02 22.05
CA ALA A 29 -59.08 37.04 21.15
C ALA A 29 -60.55 36.73 21.54
N TRP A 30 -61.46 36.77 20.58
CA TRP A 30 -62.85 36.35 20.72
C TRP A 30 -63.05 34.96 20.11
N THR A 31 -63.45 34.00 20.94
CA THR A 31 -63.49 32.58 20.57
C THR A 31 -64.92 32.05 20.56
N PHE A 32 -65.35 31.51 19.42
CA PHE A 32 -66.61 30.77 19.32
C PHE A 32 -66.39 29.29 19.68
N ALA A 33 -67.20 28.76 20.59
CA ALA A 33 -67.01 27.42 21.13
C ALA A 33 -67.98 26.40 20.54
N GLN A 34 -69.26 26.76 20.40
CA GLN A 34 -70.33 25.81 20.08
C GLN A 34 -71.33 26.39 19.07
N MET A 35 -71.98 25.52 18.31
CA MET A 35 -73.13 25.86 17.49
C MET A 35 -74.37 25.13 18.01
N GLY A 36 -75.45 25.87 18.17
CA GLY A 36 -76.79 25.35 18.45
C GLY A 36 -77.59 25.27 17.16
N VAL A 37 -78.43 24.25 17.06
CA VAL A 37 -79.40 24.09 15.98
C VAL A 37 -80.75 23.70 16.59
N GLY A 38 -81.82 24.29 16.05
CA GLY A 38 -83.17 24.15 16.58
C GLY A 38 -84.22 24.03 15.49
N ASP A 39 -85.40 23.56 15.88
CA ASP A 39 -86.58 23.44 14.99
C ASP A 39 -87.55 24.63 15.14
N ALA A 40 -87.24 25.60 16.01
CA ALA A 40 -88.04 26.78 16.28
C ALA A 40 -89.53 26.50 16.59
N ASN A 41 -89.84 25.35 17.21
CA ASN A 41 -91.22 24.89 17.45
C ASN A 41 -92.07 24.84 16.16
N ASP A 42 -91.47 24.41 15.05
CA ASP A 42 -92.09 24.33 13.72
C ASP A 42 -92.53 25.68 13.12
N THR A 43 -92.02 26.80 13.66
CA THR A 43 -92.21 28.15 13.10
C THR A 43 -91.05 28.57 12.20
N ASP A 44 -91.22 29.65 11.43
CA ASP A 44 -90.16 30.24 10.60
C ASP A 44 -89.65 31.53 11.25
N PRO A 45 -88.64 31.47 12.14
CA PRO A 45 -88.21 32.61 12.92
C PRO A 45 -87.43 33.63 12.09
N ILE A 46 -87.61 34.90 12.42
CA ILE A 46 -86.77 36.00 11.95
C ILE A 46 -85.73 36.29 13.05
N PRO A 47 -84.42 36.21 12.76
CA PRO A 47 -83.37 36.51 13.72
C PRO A 47 -83.51 37.92 14.33
N SER A 48 -83.36 38.04 15.65
CA SER A 48 -83.47 39.30 16.40
C SER A 48 -82.23 39.53 17.28
N GLU A 49 -81.77 40.79 17.35
CA GLU A 49 -80.62 41.18 18.16
C GLU A 49 -80.84 40.97 19.66
N GLN A 50 -82.09 40.91 20.12
CA GLN A 50 -82.45 40.73 21.53
C GLN A 50 -82.48 39.25 21.95
N GLN A 51 -82.23 38.30 21.03
CA GLN A 51 -82.20 36.88 21.37
C GLN A 51 -81.01 36.54 22.26
N THR A 52 -81.28 35.91 23.40
CA THR A 52 -80.27 35.35 24.31
C THR A 52 -80.20 33.83 24.24
N GLN A 53 -81.18 33.19 23.60
CA GLN A 53 -81.27 31.75 23.36
C GLN A 53 -82.05 31.46 22.06
N LEU A 54 -81.89 30.26 21.52
CA LEU A 54 -82.73 29.74 20.43
C LEU A 54 -84.15 29.46 20.93
N ILE A 55 -85.14 29.50 20.04
CA ILE A 55 -86.56 29.31 20.38
C ILE A 55 -86.83 27.88 20.86
N ASN A 56 -86.26 26.89 20.17
CA ASN A 56 -86.27 25.49 20.58
C ASN A 56 -85.00 24.76 20.11
N GLU A 57 -83.94 24.83 20.93
CA GLU A 57 -82.68 24.15 20.69
C GLU A 57 -82.85 22.62 20.73
N ARG A 58 -82.47 21.94 19.64
CA ARG A 58 -82.48 20.47 19.54
C ARG A 58 -81.11 19.85 19.76
N ARG A 59 -80.05 20.59 19.44
CA ARG A 59 -78.67 20.14 19.61
C ARG A 59 -77.75 21.33 19.77
N ARG A 60 -76.81 21.22 20.71
CA ARG A 60 -75.61 22.04 20.80
C ARG A 60 -74.38 21.16 20.78
N ALA A 61 -73.40 21.50 19.97
CA ALA A 61 -72.13 20.78 19.92
C ALA A 61 -70.96 21.73 19.62
N PRO A 62 -69.71 21.31 19.90
CA PRO A 62 -68.53 22.07 19.52
C PRO A 62 -68.47 22.33 18.01
N LEU A 63 -67.89 23.46 17.63
CA LEU A 63 -67.62 23.78 16.23
C LEU A 63 -66.59 22.81 15.63
N ASN A 64 -66.84 22.40 14.39
CA ASN A 64 -65.93 21.56 13.61
C ASN A 64 -64.90 22.42 12.86
N GLN A 65 -65.34 23.56 12.32
CA GLN A 65 -64.49 24.51 11.62
C GLN A 65 -64.94 25.94 11.87
N LEU A 66 -63.98 26.82 12.15
CA LEU A 66 -64.15 28.26 12.18
C LEU A 66 -63.06 28.91 11.33
N ARG A 67 -63.44 29.64 10.28
CA ARG A 67 -62.50 30.31 9.36
C ARG A 67 -63.07 31.62 8.82
N VAL A 68 -62.18 32.50 8.36
CA VAL A 68 -62.58 33.67 7.55
C VAL A 68 -62.80 33.23 6.09
N ASP A 69 -63.76 33.85 5.42
CA ASP A 69 -64.00 33.64 3.99
C ASP A 69 -62.81 34.18 3.16
N PRO A 70 -62.15 33.36 2.32
CA PRO A 70 -61.06 33.80 1.45
C PRO A 70 -61.47 34.92 0.47
N ALA A 71 -62.75 35.03 0.12
CA ALA A 71 -63.25 36.05 -0.79
C ALA A 71 -63.63 37.36 -0.07
N ASN A 72 -63.92 37.32 1.24
CA ASN A 72 -64.40 38.47 2.01
C ASN A 72 -63.85 38.43 3.44
N ALA A 73 -62.89 39.32 3.73
CA ALA A 73 -62.23 39.38 5.04
C ALA A 73 -63.19 39.65 6.22
N ASN A 74 -64.39 40.17 5.98
CA ASN A 74 -65.38 40.49 7.02
C ASN A 74 -66.43 39.38 7.25
N VAL A 75 -66.28 38.22 6.61
CA VAL A 75 -67.21 37.09 6.76
C VAL A 75 -66.54 35.95 7.49
N ILE A 76 -67.15 35.53 8.59
CA ILE A 76 -66.76 34.35 9.35
C ILE A 76 -67.67 33.20 8.95
N ILE A 77 -67.06 32.06 8.64
CA ILE A 77 -67.75 30.81 8.32
C ILE A 77 -67.54 29.87 9.51
N ALA A 78 -68.64 29.58 10.21
CA ALA A 78 -68.68 28.58 11.26
C ALA A 78 -69.43 27.35 10.75
N GLU A 79 -68.86 26.16 10.97
CA GLU A 79 -69.45 24.90 10.53
C GLU A 79 -69.55 23.90 11.68
N GLN A 80 -70.69 23.20 11.71
CA GLN A 80 -70.91 22.04 12.55
C GLN A 80 -71.38 20.85 11.70
N VAL A 81 -70.79 19.69 11.93
CA VAL A 81 -71.20 18.42 11.35
C VAL A 81 -72.14 17.70 12.31
N ILE A 82 -73.34 17.36 11.83
CA ILE A 82 -74.31 16.54 12.56
C ILE A 82 -74.18 15.10 12.04
N PRO A 83 -73.70 14.15 12.87
CA PRO A 83 -73.53 12.76 12.46
C PRO A 83 -74.88 12.07 12.22
N GLU A 84 -74.87 10.89 11.60
CA GLU A 84 -76.08 10.10 11.31
C GLU A 84 -76.84 9.60 12.56
N SER A 85 -76.17 9.52 13.71
CA SER A 85 -76.73 9.07 14.99
C SER A 85 -77.60 10.12 15.69
N VAL A 86 -77.62 11.37 15.19
CA VAL A 86 -78.38 12.48 15.78
C VAL A 86 -79.25 13.15 14.71
N GLY A 87 -80.55 13.28 14.98
CA GLY A 87 -81.53 13.81 14.03
C GLY A 87 -82.96 13.52 14.46
N GLY A 88 -83.88 13.46 13.50
CA GLY A 88 -85.30 13.20 13.67
C GLY A 88 -86.17 14.46 13.73
N TRP A 89 -85.60 15.63 13.43
CA TRP A 89 -86.23 16.94 13.54
C TRP A 89 -85.82 17.87 12.38
N TRP A 90 -86.59 18.94 12.20
CA TRP A 90 -86.32 19.99 11.22
C TRP A 90 -85.30 20.99 11.76
N ILE A 91 -84.35 21.42 10.92
CA ILE A 91 -83.46 22.53 11.24
C ILE A 91 -84.09 23.80 10.66
N ARG A 92 -84.33 24.80 11.50
CA ARG A 92 -84.91 26.10 11.14
C ARG A 92 -84.15 27.29 11.71
N GLU A 93 -83.50 27.10 12.85
CA GLU A 93 -82.67 28.12 13.50
C GLU A 93 -81.27 27.57 13.82
N VAL A 94 -80.27 28.46 13.75
CA VAL A 94 -78.87 28.19 14.05
C VAL A 94 -78.35 29.30 14.96
N GLY A 95 -77.64 28.94 16.02
CA GLY A 95 -77.03 29.88 16.96
C GLY A 95 -75.55 29.61 17.15
N LEU A 96 -74.73 30.65 17.30
CA LEU A 96 -73.33 30.54 17.70
C LEU A 96 -73.15 30.99 19.14
N TYR A 97 -72.39 30.20 19.89
CA TYR A 97 -72.06 30.44 21.28
C TYR A 97 -70.56 30.62 21.47
N ASP A 98 -70.19 31.58 22.32
CA ASP A 98 -68.79 31.80 22.68
C ASP A 98 -68.32 30.89 23.82
N ALA A 99 -67.07 31.06 24.24
CA ALA A 99 -66.45 30.29 25.33
C ALA A 99 -67.14 30.48 26.69
N ASP A 100 -67.84 31.59 26.92
CA ASP A 100 -68.59 31.86 28.14
C ASP A 100 -70.00 31.24 28.09
N GLY A 101 -70.41 30.70 26.94
CA GLY A 101 -71.70 30.07 26.71
C GLY A 101 -72.80 31.03 26.27
N ASP A 102 -72.48 32.29 25.98
CA ASP A 102 -73.44 33.32 25.56
C ASP A 102 -73.82 33.16 24.08
N LEU A 103 -75.11 33.34 23.74
CA LEU A 103 -75.55 33.38 22.34
C LEU A 103 -75.11 34.68 21.69
N VAL A 104 -74.12 34.59 20.79
CA VAL A 104 -73.46 35.75 20.18
C VAL A 104 -73.90 36.03 18.75
N ALA A 105 -74.39 35.02 18.04
CA ALA A 105 -74.98 35.21 16.73
C ALA A 105 -76.13 34.23 16.51
N VAL A 106 -77.12 34.65 15.72
CA VAL A 106 -78.29 33.85 15.38
C VAL A 106 -78.60 33.97 13.90
N ALA A 107 -78.99 32.86 13.28
CA ALA A 107 -79.40 32.77 11.88
C ALA A 107 -80.66 31.94 11.74
N ASN A 108 -81.46 32.28 10.72
CA ASN A 108 -82.52 31.42 10.22
C ASN A 108 -82.00 30.60 9.03
N CYS A 109 -82.62 29.45 8.79
CA CYS A 109 -82.30 28.63 7.62
C CYS A 109 -83.58 28.05 7.00
N ALA A 110 -83.49 27.70 5.71
CA ALA A 110 -84.61 27.03 5.04
C ALA A 110 -84.89 25.69 5.74
N PRO A 111 -86.16 25.34 5.98
CA PRO A 111 -86.52 24.12 6.68
C PRO A 111 -85.85 22.90 6.05
N SER A 112 -84.92 22.28 6.78
CA SER A 112 -84.18 21.11 6.32
C SER A 112 -84.35 19.97 7.29
N PHE A 113 -84.90 18.84 6.84
CA PHE A 113 -85.07 17.66 7.69
C PHE A 113 -83.75 16.88 7.83
N LYS A 114 -83.35 16.61 9.07
CA LYS A 114 -82.17 15.80 9.40
C LYS A 114 -82.60 14.40 9.87
N PRO A 115 -82.64 13.38 9.00
CA PRO A 115 -83.07 12.03 9.38
C PRO A 115 -82.08 11.33 10.34
N LEU A 116 -82.62 10.42 11.16
CA LEU A 116 -81.86 9.45 11.95
C LEU A 116 -81.58 8.18 11.14
N LEU A 117 -80.49 7.48 11.48
CA LEU A 117 -80.18 6.16 10.90
C LEU A 117 -81.33 5.15 11.09
N SER A 118 -82.05 5.19 12.22
CA SER A 118 -83.22 4.34 12.50
C SER A 118 -84.43 4.63 11.60
N GLN A 119 -84.45 5.76 10.89
CA GLN A 119 -85.51 6.15 9.95
C GLN A 119 -85.19 5.76 8.49
N GLY A 120 -84.18 4.91 8.28
CA GLY A 120 -83.85 4.33 6.97
C GLY A 120 -83.01 5.22 6.05
N SER A 121 -82.55 6.39 6.52
CA SER A 121 -81.68 7.30 5.76
C SER A 121 -80.75 8.07 6.70
N GLY A 122 -79.78 7.37 7.33
CA GLY A 122 -78.71 8.02 8.09
C GLY A 122 -77.90 8.94 7.18
N ARG A 123 -78.05 10.26 7.36
CA ARG A 123 -77.30 11.26 6.59
C ARG A 123 -76.44 12.09 7.54
N THR A 124 -75.15 12.21 7.25
CA THR A 124 -74.31 13.24 7.87
C THR A 124 -74.61 14.58 7.20
N GLN A 125 -74.97 15.60 7.99
CA GLN A 125 -75.32 16.92 7.47
C GLN A 125 -74.40 17.98 8.05
N VAL A 126 -73.82 18.81 7.18
CA VAL A 126 -73.02 19.97 7.58
C VAL A 126 -73.94 21.18 7.64
N VAL A 127 -73.99 21.84 8.80
CA VAL A 127 -74.66 23.12 9.00
C VAL A 127 -73.58 24.20 8.96
N ARG A 128 -73.75 25.18 8.08
CA ARG A 128 -72.82 26.30 7.88
C ARG A 128 -73.54 27.61 8.18
N MET A 129 -72.94 28.44 9.01
CA MET A 129 -73.37 29.81 9.27
C MET A 129 -72.32 30.79 8.75
N ASN A 130 -72.74 31.67 7.85
CA ASN A 130 -71.92 32.76 7.34
C ASN A 130 -72.33 34.04 8.07
N LEU A 131 -71.45 34.54 8.94
CA LEU A 131 -71.69 35.70 9.78
C LEU A 131 -70.85 36.88 9.29
N ILE A 132 -71.47 38.04 9.10
CA ILE A 132 -70.76 39.28 8.78
C ILE A 132 -70.38 39.96 10.10
N VAL A 133 -69.11 40.36 10.23
CA VAL A 133 -68.57 41.06 11.39
C VAL A 133 -67.83 42.33 10.95
N SER A 134 -67.76 43.34 11.82
CA SER A 134 -67.02 44.58 11.52
C SER A 134 -65.50 44.42 11.45
N ASN A 135 -64.95 43.41 12.12
CA ASN A 135 -63.52 43.09 12.12
C ASN A 135 -63.30 41.61 12.50
N THR A 136 -62.40 40.91 11.80
CA THR A 136 -62.01 39.52 12.08
C THR A 136 -60.62 39.39 12.70
N ALA A 137 -59.88 40.49 12.89
CA ALA A 137 -58.48 40.47 13.33
C ALA A 137 -58.29 39.80 14.70
N ASN A 138 -59.30 39.89 15.57
CA ASN A 138 -59.24 39.38 16.93
C ASN A 138 -60.04 38.08 17.11
N VAL A 139 -60.47 37.40 16.03
CA VAL A 139 -61.21 36.13 16.15
C VAL A 139 -60.24 34.96 16.16
N GLU A 140 -60.27 34.15 17.21
CA GLU A 140 -59.43 32.95 17.29
C GLU A 140 -59.99 31.84 16.39
N LEU A 141 -59.26 31.50 15.34
CA LEU A 141 -59.67 30.46 14.41
C LEU A 141 -59.40 29.07 14.98
N LYS A 142 -60.46 28.31 15.24
CA LYS A 142 -60.37 26.94 15.74
C LYS A 142 -60.69 25.93 14.64
N ILE A 143 -59.79 24.97 14.46
CA ILE A 143 -60.04 23.75 13.70
C ILE A 143 -59.79 22.60 14.68
N ASP A 144 -60.80 21.78 14.94
CA ASP A 144 -60.61 20.52 15.66
C ASP A 144 -60.42 19.39 14.62
N PRO A 145 -59.18 18.99 14.32
CA PRO A 145 -58.91 17.99 13.29
C PRO A 145 -59.33 16.57 13.70
N SER A 146 -59.78 16.34 14.95
CA SER A 146 -60.10 14.99 15.44
C SER A 146 -61.49 14.50 15.07
N ILE A 147 -62.40 15.38 14.61
CA ILE A 147 -63.82 15.05 14.35
C ILE A 147 -64.29 15.50 12.94
N VAL A 148 -63.40 15.99 12.08
CA VAL A 148 -63.78 16.52 10.74
C VAL A 148 -63.19 15.69 9.61
N LEU A 149 -64.04 15.26 8.68
CA LEU A 149 -63.62 14.76 7.37
C LEU A 149 -62.89 15.89 6.64
N ALA A 150 -61.56 15.77 6.49
CA ALA A 150 -60.78 16.70 5.68
C ALA A 150 -61.27 16.65 4.22
N THR A 151 -61.48 17.83 3.61
CA THR A 151 -61.75 17.88 2.17
C THR A 151 -60.51 17.37 1.42
N ARG A 152 -60.71 16.70 0.28
CA ARG A 152 -59.61 16.21 -0.55
C ARG A 152 -58.60 17.34 -0.89
N GLN A 153 -59.11 18.53 -1.20
CA GLN A 153 -58.29 19.69 -1.50
C GLN A 153 -57.42 20.11 -0.30
N TYR A 154 -57.96 20.09 0.92
CA TYR A 154 -57.16 20.39 2.11
C TYR A 154 -56.01 19.40 2.29
N VAL A 155 -56.28 18.10 2.10
CA VAL A 155 -55.26 17.05 2.19
C VAL A 155 -54.19 17.21 1.10
N ASP A 156 -54.61 17.42 -0.15
CA ASP A 156 -53.68 17.60 -1.29
C ASP A 156 -52.80 18.85 -1.08
N SER A 157 -53.37 19.96 -0.62
CA SER A 157 -52.61 21.18 -0.28
C SER A 157 -51.64 20.95 0.88
N LYS A 158 -52.07 20.27 1.95
CA LYS A 158 -51.19 19.99 3.10
C LYS A 158 -50.05 19.05 2.78
N ILE A 159 -50.30 18.01 1.97
CA ILE A 159 -49.23 17.12 1.52
C ILE A 159 -48.19 17.91 0.71
N LEU A 160 -48.63 18.78 -0.20
CA LEU A 160 -47.72 19.58 -1.02
C LEU A 160 -46.90 20.55 -0.16
N GLU A 161 -47.52 21.27 0.78
CA GLU A 161 -46.85 22.18 1.71
C GLU A 161 -45.76 21.47 2.54
N GLU A 162 -46.05 20.28 3.07
CA GLU A 162 -45.08 19.54 3.89
C GLU A 162 -43.96 18.91 3.04
N LEU A 163 -44.26 18.45 1.81
CA LEU A 163 -43.23 17.97 0.88
C LEU A 163 -42.24 19.07 0.50
N TYR A 164 -42.71 20.30 0.34
CA TYR A 164 -41.85 21.45 0.03
C TYR A 164 -40.93 21.85 1.19
N LYS A 165 -41.23 21.48 2.44
CA LYS A 165 -40.35 21.71 3.59
C LYS A 165 -39.23 20.70 3.73
N LEU A 166 -39.25 19.58 3.00
CA LEU A 166 -38.18 18.60 3.07
C LEU A 166 -36.87 19.18 2.51
N ASP A 167 -35.76 18.91 3.20
CA ASP A 167 -34.43 19.36 2.76
C ASP A 167 -34.02 18.74 1.42
N THR A 168 -34.53 17.54 1.10
CA THR A 168 -34.28 16.92 -0.21
C THR A 168 -35.22 17.50 -1.25
N LYS A 169 -34.67 18.27 -2.19
CA LYS A 169 -35.43 18.87 -3.30
C LYS A 169 -35.44 18.00 -4.53
N GLN A 170 -36.40 18.27 -5.40
CA GLN A 170 -36.40 17.70 -6.74
C GLN A 170 -35.12 18.07 -7.47
N SER A 171 -34.69 17.18 -8.37
CA SER A 171 -33.54 17.43 -9.23
C SER A 171 -33.71 18.70 -10.06
N VAL A 172 -32.57 19.27 -10.42
CA VAL A 172 -32.50 20.38 -11.37
C VAL A 172 -31.91 19.85 -12.66
N ARG A 173 -32.33 20.42 -13.79
CA ARG A 173 -31.80 20.04 -15.10
C ARG A 173 -30.32 20.41 -15.21
N VAL A 174 -29.94 21.61 -14.76
CA VAL A 174 -28.57 22.11 -14.85
C VAL A 174 -28.22 22.98 -13.65
N ALA A 175 -26.92 23.14 -13.38
CA ALA A 175 -26.40 24.10 -12.41
C ALA A 175 -25.52 25.15 -13.09
N THR A 176 -25.59 26.38 -12.61
CA THR A 176 -24.75 27.47 -13.11
C THR A 176 -23.25 27.16 -12.93
N THR A 177 -22.41 27.65 -13.83
CA THR A 177 -20.93 27.61 -13.72
C THR A 177 -20.32 29.01 -13.55
N ALA A 178 -21.11 30.06 -13.76
CA ALA A 178 -20.75 31.47 -13.62
C ALA A 178 -21.99 32.29 -13.24
N ASN A 179 -21.80 33.59 -12.97
CA ASN A 179 -22.91 34.53 -12.74
C ASN A 179 -23.78 34.68 -14.01
N ILE A 180 -25.10 34.69 -13.84
CA ILE A 180 -26.05 34.79 -14.96
C ILE A 180 -27.10 35.88 -14.72
N ALA A 181 -27.79 36.27 -15.79
CA ALA A 181 -29.04 37.01 -15.67
C ALA A 181 -30.16 36.04 -15.28
N LEU A 182 -30.96 36.36 -14.27
CA LEU A 182 -32.14 35.57 -13.87
C LEU A 182 -33.35 35.88 -14.78
N ALA A 183 -33.13 35.85 -16.10
CA ALA A 183 -34.13 36.08 -17.12
C ALA A 183 -33.69 35.49 -18.46
N GLY A 184 -34.66 35.15 -19.31
CA GLY A 184 -34.40 34.60 -20.65
C GLY A 184 -34.07 33.11 -20.65
N LEU A 185 -34.14 32.48 -21.83
CA LEU A 185 -33.77 31.08 -22.00
C LEU A 185 -32.30 31.00 -22.38
N LEU A 186 -31.45 30.71 -21.39
CA LEU A 186 -30.00 30.73 -21.51
C LEU A 186 -29.41 29.37 -21.95
N ASN A 187 -28.15 29.38 -22.37
CA ASN A 187 -27.33 28.17 -22.43
C ASN A 187 -26.43 28.12 -21.19
N ILE A 188 -26.59 27.08 -20.36
CA ILE A 188 -25.84 26.91 -19.11
C ILE A 188 -25.14 25.57 -19.16
N ASP A 189 -23.83 25.55 -18.90
CA ASP A 189 -22.99 24.34 -18.87
C ASP A 189 -23.16 23.44 -20.12
N GLY A 190 -23.39 24.04 -21.29
CA GLY A 190 -23.61 23.34 -22.56
C GLY A 190 -25.06 22.92 -22.83
N VAL A 191 -26.00 23.17 -21.91
CA VAL A 191 -27.42 22.83 -22.04
C VAL A 191 -28.23 24.08 -22.37
N THR A 192 -29.01 24.06 -23.45
CA THR A 192 -29.95 25.14 -23.80
C THR A 192 -31.26 24.95 -23.04
N LEU A 193 -31.65 25.96 -22.26
CA LEU A 193 -32.83 25.90 -21.39
C LEU A 193 -34.14 26.09 -22.15
N LEU A 194 -35.18 25.43 -21.66
CA LEU A 194 -36.57 25.60 -22.04
C LEU A 194 -37.36 26.23 -20.89
N ALA A 195 -38.48 26.89 -21.23
CA ALA A 195 -39.37 27.43 -20.20
C ALA A 195 -39.91 26.30 -19.32
N GLY A 196 -39.77 26.45 -18.00
CA GLY A 196 -40.12 25.42 -17.02
C GLY A 196 -38.93 24.60 -16.49
N ASP A 197 -37.75 24.70 -17.10
CA ASP A 197 -36.57 23.98 -16.62
C ASP A 197 -36.15 24.46 -15.23
N ARG A 198 -35.88 23.50 -14.33
CA ARG A 198 -35.33 23.77 -12.99
C ARG A 198 -33.81 23.97 -13.09
N VAL A 199 -33.31 25.05 -12.50
CA VAL A 199 -31.89 25.41 -12.53
C VAL A 199 -31.39 25.67 -11.12
N LEU A 200 -30.29 25.01 -10.73
CA LEU A 200 -29.53 25.40 -9.53
C LEU A 200 -28.67 26.61 -9.87
N VAL A 201 -29.06 27.77 -9.37
CA VAL A 201 -28.30 29.00 -9.43
C VAL A 201 -27.42 29.08 -8.18
N LYS A 202 -26.11 28.87 -8.35
CA LYS A 202 -25.13 28.81 -7.25
C LYS A 202 -23.96 29.79 -7.40
N ASN A 203 -23.96 30.58 -8.48
CA ASN A 203 -22.83 31.44 -8.86
C ASN A 203 -23.21 32.92 -9.03
N GLN A 204 -24.31 33.39 -8.42
CA GLN A 204 -24.61 34.82 -8.44
C GLN A 204 -23.56 35.62 -7.66
N THR A 205 -23.25 36.82 -8.14
CA THR A 205 -22.38 37.76 -7.43
C THR A 205 -22.93 38.10 -6.04
N ALA A 206 -24.23 38.32 -5.94
CA ALA A 206 -24.92 38.44 -4.66
C ALA A 206 -25.43 37.06 -4.22
N ALA A 207 -24.74 36.41 -3.29
CA ALA A 207 -25.03 35.03 -2.88
C ALA A 207 -26.46 34.84 -2.31
N LYS A 208 -27.11 35.90 -1.85
CA LYS A 208 -28.53 35.87 -1.43
C LYS A 208 -29.50 35.56 -2.58
N ASP A 209 -29.08 35.78 -3.82
CA ASP A 209 -29.84 35.52 -5.03
C ASP A 209 -29.62 34.10 -5.57
N ASN A 210 -28.71 33.32 -4.99
CA ASN A 210 -28.58 31.90 -5.29
C ASN A 210 -29.85 31.13 -4.85
N GLY A 211 -30.03 29.92 -5.37
CA GLY A 211 -31.16 29.05 -5.06
C GLY A 211 -31.62 28.24 -6.26
N ILE A 212 -32.83 27.69 -6.18
CA ILE A 212 -33.44 26.91 -7.26
C ILE A 212 -34.44 27.79 -7.99
N TYR A 213 -34.30 27.90 -9.31
CA TYR A 213 -35.13 28.75 -10.15
C TYR A 213 -35.79 27.95 -11.28
N ILE A 214 -36.92 28.48 -11.76
CA ILE A 214 -37.60 28.02 -12.97
C ILE A 214 -37.25 28.95 -14.12
N ALA A 215 -36.62 28.41 -15.16
CA ALA A 215 -36.26 29.15 -16.36
C ALA A 215 -37.49 29.62 -17.12
N ALA A 216 -37.47 30.86 -17.59
CA ALA A 216 -38.54 31.48 -18.36
C ALA A 216 -37.95 32.47 -19.37
N SER A 217 -38.73 32.85 -20.39
CA SER A 217 -38.34 33.91 -21.35
C SER A 217 -38.26 35.29 -20.68
N GLY A 218 -39.11 35.54 -19.69
CA GLY A 218 -39.06 36.72 -18.81
C GLY A 218 -38.19 36.49 -17.57
N ALA A 219 -38.46 37.24 -16.50
CA ALA A 219 -37.78 37.08 -15.22
C ALA A 219 -38.05 35.67 -14.64
N TRP A 220 -37.00 35.03 -14.16
CA TRP A 220 -37.08 33.74 -13.50
C TRP A 220 -37.66 33.89 -12.10
N LYS A 221 -38.42 32.88 -11.67
CA LYS A 221 -38.94 32.79 -10.31
C LYS A 221 -38.24 31.66 -9.58
N ARG A 222 -38.14 31.76 -8.25
CA ARG A 222 -37.73 30.62 -7.43
C ARG A 222 -38.70 29.47 -7.65
N ALA A 223 -38.19 28.25 -7.54
CA ALA A 223 -39.02 27.07 -7.65
C ALA A 223 -40.02 26.99 -6.49
N PRO A 224 -41.24 26.47 -6.68
CA PRO A 224 -42.28 26.44 -5.64
C PRO A 224 -41.92 25.65 -4.37
N ASP A 225 -40.90 24.80 -4.44
CA ASP A 225 -40.37 24.02 -3.31
C ASP A 225 -39.15 24.67 -2.65
N ALA A 226 -38.85 25.92 -3.01
CA ALA A 226 -37.72 26.73 -2.54
C ALA A 226 -38.00 28.24 -2.66
N ASP A 227 -39.25 28.67 -2.55
CA ASP A 227 -39.67 30.08 -2.68
C ASP A 227 -40.04 30.75 -1.35
N SER A 228 -40.08 29.99 -0.25
CA SER A 228 -40.30 30.51 1.10
C SER A 228 -39.18 30.19 2.10
N ASN A 229 -39.08 30.96 3.19
CA ASN A 229 -38.07 30.77 4.25
C ASN A 229 -38.18 29.41 4.94
N LEU A 230 -39.38 28.81 4.94
CA LEU A 230 -39.62 27.51 5.58
C LEU A 230 -39.16 26.33 4.71
N GLU A 231 -38.97 26.57 3.41
CA GLU A 231 -38.58 25.54 2.44
C GLU A 231 -37.08 25.51 2.20
N VAL A 232 -36.37 26.57 2.57
CA VAL A 232 -34.93 26.69 2.36
C VAL A 232 -34.23 26.74 3.72
N THR A 233 -33.69 25.60 4.10
CA THR A 233 -33.03 25.33 5.38
C THR A 233 -31.57 24.95 5.15
N SER A 234 -30.74 25.11 6.17
CA SER A 234 -29.38 24.57 6.13
C SER A 234 -29.41 23.07 5.83
N ALA A 235 -28.44 22.59 5.04
CA ALA A 235 -28.34 21.22 4.55
C ALA A 235 -29.35 20.78 3.46
N LEU A 236 -30.15 21.71 2.90
CA LEU A 236 -30.94 21.44 1.69
C LEU A 236 -30.10 20.77 0.61
N LEU A 237 -30.58 19.66 0.04
CA LEU A 237 -29.86 18.77 -0.86
C LEU A 237 -30.61 18.58 -2.18
N LEU A 238 -29.88 18.60 -3.31
CA LEU A 238 -30.43 18.28 -4.63
C LEU A 238 -29.41 17.64 -5.57
N SER A 239 -29.90 17.03 -6.65
CA SER A 239 -29.06 16.46 -7.72
C SER A 239 -29.19 17.26 -9.02
N VAL A 240 -28.14 17.28 -9.83
CA VAL A 240 -28.08 17.92 -11.15
C VAL A 240 -28.06 16.83 -12.23
N GLU A 241 -28.94 16.93 -13.22
CA GLU A 241 -29.14 15.87 -14.22
C GLU A 241 -28.24 16.01 -15.45
N GLN A 242 -28.04 17.23 -15.95
CA GLN A 242 -27.36 17.51 -17.22
C GLN A 242 -26.32 18.62 -17.05
N GLY A 243 -25.41 18.70 -18.01
CA GLY A 243 -24.31 19.66 -18.02
C GLY A 243 -23.01 19.03 -18.48
N THR A 244 -22.09 19.85 -18.99
CA THR A 244 -20.75 19.42 -19.40
C THR A 244 -19.87 19.14 -18.19
N THR A 245 -19.96 19.98 -17.16
CA THR A 245 -19.14 19.87 -15.94
C THR A 245 -19.95 19.54 -14.69
N GLN A 246 -21.26 19.81 -14.72
CA GLN A 246 -22.13 19.73 -13.55
C GLN A 246 -23.09 18.53 -13.55
N ALA A 247 -23.16 17.72 -14.62
CA ALA A 247 -24.00 16.53 -14.66
C ALA A 247 -23.67 15.52 -13.54
N ASP A 248 -24.69 14.80 -13.06
CA ASP A 248 -24.60 13.75 -12.04
C ASP A 248 -23.91 14.17 -10.72
N THR A 249 -24.00 15.46 -10.41
CA THR A 249 -23.50 16.03 -9.15
C THR A 249 -24.61 16.18 -8.12
N ARG A 250 -24.23 16.15 -6.83
CA ARG A 250 -25.13 16.46 -5.70
C ARG A 250 -24.62 17.69 -4.98
N TRP A 251 -25.53 18.59 -4.65
CA TRP A 251 -25.24 19.88 -4.04
C TRP A 251 -26.01 20.06 -2.75
N GLN A 252 -25.31 20.54 -1.72
CA GLN A 252 -25.86 20.86 -0.41
C GLN A 252 -25.75 22.35 -0.15
N LEU A 253 -26.79 22.96 0.41
CA LEU A 253 -26.72 24.30 0.99
C LEU A 253 -25.95 24.22 2.32
N VAL A 254 -24.76 24.83 2.36
CA VAL A 254 -23.86 24.81 3.52
C VAL A 254 -23.92 26.11 4.33
N THR A 255 -24.86 27.01 4.02
CA THR A 255 -25.14 28.15 4.88
C THR A 255 -25.74 27.66 6.20
N ASP A 256 -25.08 27.97 7.32
CA ASP A 256 -25.53 27.59 8.66
C ASP A 256 -26.57 28.56 9.22
N GLY A 257 -27.47 28.03 10.06
CA GLY A 257 -28.44 28.82 10.81
C GLY A 257 -29.74 29.11 10.05
N ALA A 258 -30.52 30.07 10.59
CA ALA A 258 -31.82 30.44 10.03
C ALA A 258 -31.66 31.21 8.70
N ILE A 259 -32.40 30.78 7.67
CA ILE A 259 -32.34 31.36 6.33
C ILE A 259 -33.53 32.29 6.10
N VAL A 260 -33.25 33.51 5.63
CA VAL A 260 -34.25 34.47 5.15
C VAL A 260 -33.97 34.76 3.68
N LEU A 261 -34.85 34.29 2.80
CA LEU A 261 -34.70 34.48 1.36
C LEU A 261 -34.65 35.96 0.98
N GLY A 262 -33.76 36.30 0.03
CA GLY A 262 -33.51 37.68 -0.40
C GLY A 262 -32.59 38.50 0.52
N THR A 263 -32.23 37.95 1.70
CA THR A 263 -31.34 38.59 2.69
C THR A 263 -30.12 37.73 3.01
N THR A 264 -30.32 36.48 3.42
CA THR A 264 -29.24 35.56 3.81
C THR A 264 -28.47 35.08 2.57
N ALA A 265 -27.14 35.11 2.62
CA ALA A 265 -26.28 34.57 1.57
C ALA A 265 -26.41 33.04 1.49
N LEU A 266 -26.72 32.49 0.31
CA LEU A 266 -26.88 31.05 0.09
C LEU A 266 -25.65 30.48 -0.62
N THR A 267 -24.91 29.62 0.08
CA THR A 267 -23.70 28.99 -0.42
C THR A 267 -23.95 27.51 -0.65
N PHE A 268 -23.86 27.07 -1.90
CA PHE A 268 -23.99 25.67 -2.26
C PHE A 268 -22.62 25.02 -2.45
N GLN A 269 -22.45 23.83 -1.91
CA GLN A 269 -21.24 23.04 -2.04
C GLN A 269 -21.55 21.68 -2.68
N ASN A 270 -20.66 21.20 -3.55
CA ASN A 270 -20.77 19.85 -4.09
C ASN A 270 -20.43 18.86 -2.98
N VAL A 271 -21.33 17.91 -2.72
CA VAL A 271 -21.17 16.90 -1.66
C VAL A 271 -19.95 15.98 -1.90
N LYS A 272 -19.49 15.87 -3.15
CA LYS A 272 -18.27 15.13 -3.51
C LYS A 272 -16.98 15.97 -3.36
N GLN A 273 -17.06 17.26 -3.00
CA GLN A 273 -15.87 18.09 -2.85
C GLN A 273 -15.00 17.58 -1.68
N GLY A 274 -13.84 17.00 -2.01
CA GLY A 274 -12.93 16.38 -1.04
C GLY A 274 -13.00 14.84 -0.98
N TYR A 275 -13.98 14.22 -1.64
CA TYR A 275 -14.09 12.75 -1.75
C TYR A 275 -13.78 12.30 -3.19
N ALA A 276 -13.10 11.16 -3.32
CA ALA A 276 -12.86 10.57 -4.63
C ALA A 276 -14.21 10.14 -5.27
N PRO A 277 -14.51 10.52 -6.53
CA PRO A 277 -15.71 10.07 -7.23
C PRO A 277 -15.82 8.54 -7.27
N ILE A 278 -17.04 8.01 -7.41
CA ILE A 278 -17.27 6.56 -7.52
C ILE A 278 -16.48 5.95 -8.69
N ASP A 279 -16.22 6.70 -9.77
CA ASP A 279 -15.38 6.30 -10.90
C ASP A 279 -14.04 7.03 -10.95
N SER A 280 -13.46 7.33 -9.78
CA SER A 280 -12.16 7.98 -9.71
C SER A 280 -11.07 7.13 -10.38
N PRO A 281 -10.41 7.62 -11.45
CA PRO A 281 -9.28 6.93 -12.05
C PRO A 281 -8.07 6.85 -11.10
N ALA A 282 -8.06 7.64 -10.01
CA ALA A 282 -7.00 7.62 -9.01
C ALA A 282 -7.13 6.48 -7.98
N PHE A 283 -8.29 5.80 -7.88
CA PHE A 283 -8.52 4.72 -6.90
C PHE A 283 -9.26 3.49 -7.46
N LYS A 284 -9.53 3.45 -8.78
CA LYS A 284 -9.96 2.25 -9.53
C LYS A 284 -8.91 1.90 -10.59
N GLY A 285 -8.72 0.61 -10.90
CA GLY A 285 -7.77 0.16 -11.93
C GLY A 285 -6.30 0.23 -11.49
N THR A 286 -5.45 0.92 -12.26
CA THR A 286 -4.06 1.28 -11.91
C THR A 286 -4.02 2.69 -11.31
N PRO A 287 -4.28 2.86 -10.01
CA PRO A 287 -4.35 4.17 -9.37
C PRO A 287 -3.05 4.97 -9.55
N THR A 288 -3.16 6.20 -10.04
CA THR A 288 -2.03 7.13 -10.22
C THR A 288 -2.09 8.25 -9.18
N VAL A 289 -0.99 8.47 -8.46
CA VAL A 289 -0.77 9.65 -7.60
C VAL A 289 0.33 10.52 -8.21
N PRO A 290 0.41 11.84 -7.93
CA PRO A 290 1.49 12.69 -8.44
C PRO A 290 2.87 12.11 -8.14
N THR A 291 3.80 12.22 -9.10
CA THR A 291 5.20 11.87 -8.86
C THR A 291 5.79 12.87 -7.88
N LEU A 292 6.39 12.36 -6.82
CA LEU A 292 7.03 13.16 -5.79
C LEU A 292 8.51 13.31 -6.14
N GLU A 293 9.12 14.37 -5.62
CA GLU A 293 10.58 14.49 -5.64
C GLU A 293 11.20 13.34 -4.84
N PRO A 294 12.33 12.74 -5.26
CA PRO A 294 12.98 11.63 -4.54
C PRO A 294 13.39 11.94 -3.10
N THR A 295 13.47 13.23 -2.76
CA THR A 295 13.80 13.74 -1.42
C THR A 295 12.56 14.07 -0.58
N ASP A 296 11.34 13.82 -1.06
CA ASP A 296 10.10 14.07 -0.32
C ASP A 296 9.99 13.11 0.88
N VAL A 297 9.79 13.68 2.08
CA VAL A 297 9.67 12.96 3.36
C VAL A 297 8.25 13.03 3.95
N SER A 298 7.28 13.51 3.18
CA SER A 298 5.88 13.61 3.61
C SER A 298 5.19 12.25 3.66
N THR A 299 4.02 12.20 4.31
CA THR A 299 3.18 10.99 4.41
C THR A 299 2.33 10.75 3.15
N ARG A 300 2.66 11.38 2.02
CA ARG A 300 1.93 11.26 0.75
C ARG A 300 2.15 9.88 0.14
N ALA A 301 1.15 9.38 -0.59
CA ALA A 301 1.30 8.13 -1.34
C ALA A 301 2.34 8.29 -2.47
N ALA A 302 3.23 7.30 -2.60
CA ALA A 302 4.24 7.26 -3.66
C ALA A 302 3.75 6.41 -4.84
N ASN A 303 3.91 6.91 -6.07
CA ASN A 303 3.70 6.11 -7.28
C ASN A 303 4.97 5.31 -7.64
N SER A 304 4.88 4.42 -8.62
CA SER A 304 6.01 3.60 -9.07
C SER A 304 7.16 4.41 -9.67
N ALA A 305 6.90 5.57 -10.27
CA ALA A 305 7.92 6.48 -10.77
C ALA A 305 8.70 7.14 -9.62
N THR A 306 8.03 7.59 -8.57
CA THR A 306 8.62 8.08 -7.31
C THR A 306 9.50 6.99 -6.69
N VAL A 307 8.98 5.77 -6.54
CA VAL A 307 9.74 4.65 -5.96
C VAL A 307 10.99 4.35 -6.79
N ARG A 308 10.87 4.31 -8.12
CA ARG A 308 12.02 4.13 -9.01
C ARG A 308 13.04 5.25 -8.87
N ALA A 309 12.59 6.50 -8.80
CA ALA A 309 13.47 7.65 -8.67
C ALA A 309 14.19 7.70 -7.30
N ILE A 310 13.52 7.31 -6.21
CA ILE A 310 14.14 7.12 -4.89
C ILE A 310 15.21 6.02 -4.95
N MET A 311 14.89 4.88 -5.57
CA MET A 311 15.84 3.77 -5.69
C MET A 311 17.06 4.17 -6.54
N GLU A 312 16.86 4.89 -7.64
CA GLU A 312 17.93 5.44 -8.50
C GLU A 312 18.81 6.44 -7.75
N LEU A 313 18.26 7.28 -6.86
CA LEU A 313 19.03 8.23 -6.03
C LEU A 313 20.09 7.53 -5.18
N PHE A 314 19.83 6.30 -4.73
CA PHE A 314 20.75 5.49 -3.93
C PHE A 314 21.44 4.37 -4.73
N GLY A 315 21.29 4.38 -6.07
CA GLY A 315 21.90 3.42 -6.98
C GLY A 315 21.36 1.98 -6.88
N ILE A 316 20.13 1.80 -6.38
CA ILE A 316 19.51 0.49 -6.21
C ILE A 316 18.65 0.15 -7.42
N GLY A 317 18.93 -0.98 -8.08
CA GLY A 317 18.16 -1.43 -9.27
C GLY A 317 18.39 -0.62 -10.54
N ALA A 318 19.35 0.31 -10.51
CA ALA A 318 19.85 1.02 -11.68
C ALA A 318 20.88 0.18 -12.45
N SER A 319 20.92 0.30 -13.79
CA SER A 319 22.08 -0.18 -14.55
C SER A 319 23.33 0.53 -14.06
N ALA A 320 24.52 -0.09 -14.10
CA ALA A 320 25.75 0.53 -13.63
C ALA A 320 26.04 1.91 -14.24
N SER A 321 25.59 2.16 -15.49
CA SER A 321 25.65 3.46 -16.17
C SER A 321 24.75 4.53 -15.57
N LYS A 322 23.71 4.16 -14.83
CA LYS A 322 22.74 5.04 -14.17
C LYS A 322 22.98 5.22 -12.67
N ASN A 323 23.93 4.49 -12.08
CA ASN A 323 24.31 4.72 -10.70
C ASN A 323 24.78 6.17 -10.53
N PRO A 324 24.44 6.83 -9.40
CA PRO A 324 24.87 8.19 -9.13
C PRO A 324 26.41 8.30 -9.17
N LEU A 325 26.89 9.37 -9.77
CA LEU A 325 28.33 9.62 -9.97
C LEU A 325 28.90 10.38 -8.76
N ILE A 326 29.90 9.80 -8.09
CA ILE A 326 30.75 10.54 -7.15
C ILE A 326 31.85 11.24 -7.93
N THR A 327 31.85 12.56 -7.88
CA THR A 327 32.90 13.43 -8.44
C THR A 327 33.86 13.97 -7.38
N ASP A 328 33.49 13.88 -6.10
CA ASP A 328 34.29 14.35 -4.98
C ASP A 328 33.99 13.50 -3.74
N PHE A 329 34.95 12.68 -3.32
CA PHE A 329 34.84 11.83 -2.13
C PHE A 329 34.90 12.62 -0.82
N SER A 330 35.34 13.88 -0.86
CA SER A 330 35.31 14.77 0.29
C SER A 330 33.93 15.39 0.54
N ALA A 331 33.04 15.41 -0.46
CA ALA A 331 31.66 15.91 -0.34
C ALA A 331 30.76 15.07 0.59
N ASP A 332 29.65 15.63 1.07
CA ASP A 332 28.70 14.88 1.90
C ASP A 332 27.85 13.92 1.06
N ILE A 333 28.40 12.73 0.80
CA ILE A 333 27.79 11.70 -0.05
C ILE A 333 26.81 10.87 0.78
N LEU A 334 25.54 10.78 0.37
CA LEU A 334 24.58 9.93 1.07
C LEU A 334 25.01 8.44 1.06
N PRO A 335 24.59 7.62 2.04
CA PRO A 335 24.85 6.19 1.99
C PRO A 335 24.15 5.53 0.79
N GLY A 336 24.84 4.66 0.04
CA GLY A 336 24.29 4.07 -1.18
C GLY A 336 25.33 3.42 -2.08
N ILE A 337 24.91 3.09 -3.31
CA ILE A 337 25.74 2.49 -4.36
C ILE A 337 26.00 3.53 -5.44
N TYR A 338 27.27 3.69 -5.81
CA TYR A 338 27.74 4.76 -6.67
C TYR A 338 28.69 4.23 -7.74
N ARG A 339 28.88 5.06 -8.77
CA ARG A 339 29.98 4.93 -9.72
C ARG A 339 30.95 6.10 -9.55
N ALA A 340 32.21 5.91 -9.93
CA ALA A 340 33.22 6.95 -9.97
C ALA A 340 34.25 6.65 -11.08
N PHE A 341 35.04 7.66 -11.48
CA PHE A 341 36.05 7.53 -12.52
C PHE A 341 37.35 8.24 -12.10
N ALA A 342 38.47 7.59 -12.39
CA ALA A 342 39.80 8.18 -12.35
C ALA A 342 40.27 8.35 -13.82
N SER A 343 40.54 9.61 -14.19
CA SER A 343 41.10 10.11 -15.47
C SER A 343 40.29 9.87 -16.78
N GLY A 344 40.38 10.82 -17.73
CA GLY A 344 39.73 10.75 -19.06
C GLY A 344 38.35 11.42 -19.23
N ASN A 345 37.73 11.93 -18.15
CA ASN A 345 36.47 12.68 -18.22
C ASN A 345 36.48 13.84 -17.21
N ALA A 346 35.85 14.98 -17.51
CA ALA A 346 36.03 16.29 -16.85
C ALA A 346 35.65 16.40 -15.35
N ALA A 347 35.39 15.28 -14.67
CA ALA A 347 35.07 15.20 -13.25
C ALA A 347 35.90 14.11 -12.56
N ALA A 348 37.23 14.28 -12.56
CA ALA A 348 38.16 13.44 -11.80
C ALA A 348 37.71 13.38 -10.34
N SER A 349 37.57 12.18 -9.77
CA SER A 349 37.04 12.04 -8.42
C SER A 349 38.02 12.58 -7.38
N ILE A 350 37.80 13.81 -6.93
CA ILE A 350 38.60 14.48 -5.90
C ILE A 350 38.63 13.57 -4.65
N GLY A 351 39.82 13.29 -4.11
CA GLY A 351 39.95 12.44 -2.92
C GLY A 351 39.63 10.96 -3.13
N GLY A 352 39.55 10.49 -4.37
CA GLY A 352 39.41 9.06 -4.68
C GLY A 352 40.64 8.24 -4.28
N PRO A 353 40.54 6.89 -4.31
CA PRO A 353 41.67 6.01 -4.05
C PRO A 353 42.83 6.27 -5.04
N PRO A 354 44.09 6.03 -4.64
CA PRO A 354 45.26 6.23 -5.51
C PRO A 354 45.14 5.48 -6.85
N ASP A 355 45.42 6.20 -7.94
CA ASP A 355 45.23 5.74 -9.33
C ASP A 355 46.30 4.74 -9.81
N THR A 356 45.91 3.81 -10.70
CA THR A 356 46.80 2.97 -11.51
C THR A 356 46.40 2.82 -12.99
N GLY A 357 45.45 3.61 -13.50
CA GLY A 357 45.01 3.64 -14.90
C GLY A 357 43.53 3.29 -15.10
N ASP A 358 42.87 4.02 -16.01
CA ASP A 358 41.42 4.10 -16.26
C ASP A 358 40.65 2.76 -16.34
N THR A 359 39.38 2.77 -15.90
CA THR A 359 38.19 2.62 -16.80
C THR A 359 36.82 2.65 -16.08
N SER A 360 36.68 2.21 -14.82
CA SER A 360 35.45 2.44 -14.02
C SER A 360 35.61 2.03 -12.55
N MET A 361 34.95 2.71 -11.62
CA MET A 361 34.94 2.34 -10.21
C MET A 361 33.51 2.14 -9.70
N SER A 362 33.28 1.03 -9.01
CA SER A 362 32.04 0.78 -8.26
C SER A 362 32.29 1.05 -6.79
N VAL A 363 31.41 1.82 -6.16
CA VAL A 363 31.61 2.29 -4.78
C VAL A 363 30.36 2.03 -3.95
N ILE A 364 30.56 1.51 -2.75
CA ILE A 364 29.55 1.51 -1.70
C ILE A 364 29.98 2.56 -0.68
N ALA A 365 29.12 3.54 -0.43
CA ALA A 365 29.32 4.57 0.58
C ALA A 365 28.44 4.27 1.80
N GLY A 366 29.04 4.27 2.99
CA GLY A 366 28.37 4.16 4.27
C GLY A 366 28.38 5.49 5.03
N GLY A 367 27.42 5.67 5.93
CA GLY A 367 27.33 6.82 6.83
C GLY A 367 27.68 6.48 8.27
N GLY A 368 28.23 7.44 9.01
CA GLY A 368 28.42 7.33 10.45
C GLY A 368 27.08 7.39 11.20
N PHE A 369 26.92 6.53 12.20
CA PHE A 369 25.70 6.48 13.02
C PHE A 369 25.55 7.70 13.95
N THR A 370 26.65 8.15 14.56
CA THR A 370 26.66 9.28 15.52
C THR A 370 27.17 10.59 14.92
N ASN A 371 28.01 10.52 13.89
CA ASN A 371 28.56 11.66 13.19
C ASN A 371 28.16 11.58 11.71
N PRO A 372 27.21 12.41 11.25
CA PRO A 372 26.80 12.45 9.85
C PRO A 372 27.97 12.75 8.90
N GLY A 373 29.00 13.48 9.33
CA GLY A 373 30.19 13.75 8.51
C GLY A 373 31.14 12.57 8.32
N TYR A 374 31.05 11.53 9.18
CA TYR A 374 31.87 10.34 9.04
C TYR A 374 31.33 9.48 7.89
N LYS A 375 32.21 9.10 6.97
CA LYS A 375 31.85 8.25 5.82
C LYS A 375 32.86 7.12 5.65
N THR A 376 32.36 5.95 5.27
CA THR A 376 33.17 4.80 4.87
C THR A 376 32.92 4.47 3.41
N PHE A 377 33.92 3.90 2.77
CA PHE A 377 33.88 3.57 1.36
C PHE A 377 34.43 2.17 1.15
N ILE A 378 33.76 1.40 0.31
CA ILE A 378 34.31 0.20 -0.32
C ILE A 378 34.34 0.49 -1.81
N ALA A 379 35.53 0.48 -2.40
CA ALA A 379 35.71 0.82 -3.79
C ALA A 379 36.36 -0.33 -4.55
N VAL A 380 35.73 -0.74 -5.64
CA VAL A 380 36.28 -1.72 -6.58
C VAL A 380 36.66 -0.98 -7.85
N ILE A 381 37.96 -0.91 -8.12
CA ILE A 381 38.49 -0.34 -9.36
C ILE A 381 38.54 -1.45 -10.40
N ASN A 382 37.69 -1.32 -11.41
CA ASN A 382 37.71 -2.19 -12.58
C ASN A 382 38.58 -1.51 -13.64
N SER A 383 39.84 -1.95 -13.73
CA SER A 383 40.73 -1.61 -14.85
C SER A 383 40.71 -2.75 -15.87
N SER A 384 41.12 -2.47 -17.11
CA SER A 384 41.25 -3.47 -18.19
C SER A 384 42.29 -4.58 -17.89
N GLY A 385 43.05 -4.48 -16.80
CA GLY A 385 44.04 -5.48 -16.40
C GLY A 385 43.81 -6.08 -15.02
N VAL A 386 43.84 -5.26 -13.97
CA VAL A 386 43.83 -5.72 -12.58
C VAL A 386 42.66 -5.09 -11.83
N THR A 387 41.76 -5.91 -11.30
CA THR A 387 40.70 -5.44 -10.41
C THR A 387 41.26 -5.31 -9.01
N ARG A 388 41.01 -4.17 -8.36
CA ARG A 388 41.53 -3.86 -7.02
C ARG A 388 40.40 -3.49 -6.07
N LEU A 389 40.52 -3.91 -4.82
CA LEU A 389 39.58 -3.58 -3.75
C LEU A 389 40.26 -2.63 -2.76
N PHE A 390 39.61 -1.49 -2.52
CA PHE A 390 40.03 -0.48 -1.55
C PHE A 390 38.98 -0.28 -0.47
N VAL A 391 39.44 0.04 0.73
CA VAL A 391 38.59 0.58 1.80
C VAL A 391 39.04 1.99 2.11
N GLY A 392 38.08 2.91 2.17
CA GLY A 392 38.31 4.32 2.46
C GLY A 392 37.51 4.80 3.66
N SER A 393 37.98 5.84 4.33
CA SER A 393 37.18 6.51 5.36
C SER A 393 37.54 7.99 5.52
N LYS A 394 36.58 8.79 6.00
CA LYS A 394 36.79 10.18 6.44
C LYS A 394 35.95 10.50 7.67
N ILE A 395 36.35 11.52 8.41
CA ILE A 395 35.75 11.86 9.72
C ILE A 395 34.76 13.04 9.62
N LEU A 396 34.97 13.97 8.68
CA LEU A 396 34.18 15.20 8.57
C LEU A 396 33.82 15.46 7.10
N VAL A 397 32.75 16.22 6.88
CA VAL A 397 32.40 16.75 5.56
C VAL A 397 33.51 17.67 5.06
N GLY A 398 33.92 17.53 3.80
CA GLY A 398 35.03 18.28 3.18
C GLY A 398 36.43 17.70 3.45
N ALA A 399 36.57 16.74 4.36
CA ALA A 399 37.86 16.08 4.59
C ALA A 399 38.16 15.06 3.47
N GLN A 400 39.43 14.99 3.07
CA GLN A 400 39.89 13.97 2.12
C GLN A 400 39.86 12.58 2.79
N PRO A 401 39.31 11.54 2.13
CA PRO A 401 39.36 10.20 2.68
C PRO A 401 40.78 9.62 2.69
N VAL A 402 41.04 8.78 3.68
CA VAL A 402 42.23 7.92 3.74
C VAL A 402 41.86 6.57 3.13
N TRP A 403 42.71 6.07 2.22
CA TRP A 403 42.48 4.83 1.47
C TRP A 403 43.53 3.77 1.76
N THR A 404 43.09 2.52 1.82
CA THR A 404 43.93 1.33 1.96
C THR A 404 43.56 0.30 0.89
N GLU A 405 44.54 -0.18 0.12
CA GLU A 405 44.35 -1.31 -0.80
C GLU A 405 44.30 -2.63 0.01
N ILE A 406 43.24 -3.41 -0.17
CA ILE A 406 43.05 -4.68 0.53
C ILE A 406 43.56 -5.85 -0.31
N THR A 407 43.21 -5.88 -1.60
CA THR A 407 43.59 -6.97 -2.50
C THR A 407 43.45 -6.58 -3.97
N GLN A 408 44.04 -7.40 -4.84
CA GLN A 408 43.91 -7.33 -6.29
C GLN A 408 43.72 -8.73 -6.89
N THR A 409 43.19 -8.83 -8.11
CA THR A 409 43.02 -10.11 -8.83
C THR A 409 44.34 -10.86 -9.08
N LEU A 410 45.48 -10.22 -8.87
CA LEU A 410 46.79 -10.87 -8.92
C LEU A 410 47.16 -11.63 -7.63
N HIS A 411 46.43 -11.46 -6.52
CA HIS A 411 46.76 -11.99 -5.18
C HIS A 411 46.12 -13.35 -4.82
N LEU A 412 45.49 -14.09 -5.74
CA LEU A 412 45.16 -15.50 -5.47
C LEU A 412 46.49 -16.29 -5.39
N PRO A 413 46.78 -17.04 -4.30
CA PRO A 413 48.13 -17.56 -4.03
C PRO A 413 48.61 -18.55 -5.10
N PHE A 414 47.70 -19.29 -5.72
CA PHE A 414 47.95 -20.12 -6.90
C PHE A 414 46.78 -20.00 -7.87
N ARG A 415 47.09 -19.71 -9.14
CA ARG A 415 46.22 -19.69 -10.32
C ARG A 415 46.02 -21.08 -10.93
N GLY A 416 46.86 -22.06 -10.59
CA GLY A 416 46.74 -23.43 -11.08
C GLY A 416 47.53 -24.45 -10.25
N THR A 417 47.25 -25.73 -10.47
CA THR A 417 48.01 -26.85 -9.90
C THR A 417 48.10 -27.99 -10.89
N THR A 418 49.26 -28.64 -11.00
CA THR A 418 49.46 -29.84 -11.81
C THR A 418 50.33 -30.83 -11.04
N SER A 419 50.05 -32.12 -11.17
CA SER A 419 50.82 -33.19 -10.51
C SER A 419 51.16 -34.31 -11.47
N TYR A 420 52.44 -34.67 -11.53
CA TYR A 420 52.96 -35.83 -12.25
C TYR A 420 53.24 -36.94 -11.23
N LYS A 421 52.55 -38.07 -11.36
CA LYS A 421 52.59 -39.19 -10.39
C LYS A 421 53.06 -40.52 -10.99
N SER A 422 53.12 -40.61 -12.32
CA SER A 422 53.60 -41.79 -13.04
C SER A 422 55.06 -41.58 -13.39
N ALA A 423 55.88 -42.63 -13.24
CA ALA A 423 57.29 -42.57 -13.62
C ALA A 423 57.44 -42.23 -15.11
N GLY A 424 58.37 -41.33 -15.43
CA GLY A 424 58.57 -40.84 -16.78
C GLY A 424 59.18 -39.45 -16.83
N VAL A 425 59.45 -39.01 -18.05
CA VAL A 425 59.92 -37.65 -18.34
C VAL A 425 58.80 -36.93 -19.08
N PHE A 426 58.44 -35.75 -18.58
CA PHE A 426 57.38 -34.91 -19.09
C PHE A 426 57.90 -33.49 -19.32
N THR A 427 57.12 -32.70 -20.04
CA THR A 427 57.34 -31.25 -20.16
C THR A 427 56.15 -30.54 -19.53
N TRP A 428 56.42 -29.57 -18.66
CA TRP A 428 55.43 -28.64 -18.16
C TRP A 428 55.62 -27.30 -18.86
N GLU A 429 54.65 -26.91 -19.68
CA GLU A 429 54.59 -25.59 -20.32
C GLU A 429 54.20 -24.55 -19.27
N VAL A 430 55.04 -23.51 -19.08
CA VAL A 430 54.79 -22.45 -18.11
C VAL A 430 53.65 -21.57 -18.64
N PRO A 431 52.51 -21.47 -17.93
CA PRO A 431 51.39 -20.67 -18.41
C PRO A 431 51.76 -19.19 -18.52
N GLY A 432 51.16 -18.50 -19.51
CA GLY A 432 51.45 -17.09 -19.77
C GLY A 432 51.27 -16.20 -18.52
N GLY A 433 52.28 -15.40 -18.20
CA GLY A 433 52.28 -14.47 -17.07
C GLY A 433 52.73 -15.06 -15.73
N VAL A 434 53.05 -16.36 -15.68
CA VAL A 434 53.61 -17.00 -14.48
C VAL A 434 55.07 -16.64 -14.33
N LYS A 435 55.45 -16.14 -13.15
CA LYS A 435 56.84 -15.80 -12.80
C LYS A 435 57.40 -16.63 -11.65
N LYS A 436 56.53 -17.27 -10.86
CA LYS A 436 56.94 -18.11 -9.74
C LYS A 436 56.03 -19.33 -9.65
N ALA A 437 56.57 -20.45 -9.17
CA ALA A 437 55.79 -21.64 -8.84
C ALA A 437 56.31 -22.28 -7.56
N TRP A 438 55.41 -22.66 -6.67
CA TRP A 438 55.70 -23.53 -5.54
C TRP A 438 55.77 -24.97 -6.05
N VAL A 439 56.96 -25.58 -5.96
CA VAL A 439 57.23 -26.91 -6.51
C VAL A 439 57.57 -27.88 -5.40
N THR A 440 56.99 -29.08 -5.45
CA THR A 440 57.32 -30.21 -4.58
C THR A 440 57.81 -31.37 -5.42
N VAL A 441 58.99 -31.90 -5.10
CA VAL A 441 59.60 -33.05 -5.78
C VAL A 441 59.83 -34.17 -4.78
N ILE A 442 59.33 -35.36 -5.11
CA ILE A 442 59.45 -36.59 -4.33
C ILE A 442 60.12 -37.66 -5.18
N GLY A 443 61.22 -38.24 -4.70
CA GLY A 443 61.92 -39.33 -5.38
C GLY A 443 61.16 -40.67 -5.29
N GLY A 444 61.51 -41.64 -6.13
CA GLY A 444 60.92 -42.99 -6.05
C GLY A 444 61.32 -43.72 -4.76
N GLY A 445 60.44 -44.55 -4.22
CA GLY A 445 60.76 -45.38 -3.05
C GLY A 445 61.66 -46.56 -3.42
N GLY A 446 62.49 -47.02 -2.50
CA GLY A 446 63.29 -48.23 -2.65
C GLY A 446 62.47 -49.51 -2.52
N GLY A 447 62.90 -50.58 -3.18
CA GLY A 447 62.28 -51.90 -3.07
C GLY A 447 62.68 -52.62 -1.77
N GLY A 448 61.80 -53.47 -1.26
CA GLY A 448 62.12 -54.39 -0.17
C GLY A 448 63.02 -55.53 -0.63
N GLY A 449 63.85 -56.07 0.27
CA GLY A 449 64.70 -57.22 -0.04
C GLY A 449 63.90 -58.53 -0.13
N ARG A 450 64.52 -59.62 -0.54
CA ARG A 450 63.97 -60.99 -0.43
C ARG A 450 64.86 -61.86 0.44
N ALA A 451 64.29 -62.53 1.45
CA ALA A 451 65.10 -63.29 2.40
C ALA A 451 65.91 -64.43 1.73
N GLY A 452 67.16 -64.61 2.14
CA GLY A 452 68.06 -65.64 1.59
C GLY A 452 67.89 -67.06 2.15
N PHE A 453 67.24 -67.21 3.31
CA PHE A 453 67.13 -68.47 4.02
C PHE A 453 65.77 -68.60 4.70
N ALA A 454 65.30 -69.84 4.87
CA ALA A 454 64.08 -70.15 5.62
C ALA A 454 64.13 -69.56 7.05
N GLU A 455 62.98 -69.14 7.56
CA GLU A 455 62.79 -68.58 8.91
C GLU A 455 63.32 -67.15 9.15
N ASN A 456 63.79 -66.45 8.11
CA ASN A 456 64.20 -65.04 8.19
C ASN A 456 63.35 -64.12 7.29
N GLY A 457 63.11 -62.89 7.73
CA GLY A 457 62.55 -61.80 6.92
C GLY A 457 63.64 -60.87 6.39
N SER A 458 63.41 -60.17 5.28
CA SER A 458 64.30 -59.12 4.76
C SER A 458 63.90 -57.71 5.22
N GLY A 459 64.78 -56.73 5.01
CA GLY A 459 64.49 -55.33 5.33
C GLY A 459 63.47 -54.70 4.36
N GLY A 460 62.80 -53.64 4.81
CA GLY A 460 61.96 -52.78 3.96
C GLY A 460 62.75 -51.65 3.31
N GLY A 461 62.42 -51.32 2.06
CA GLY A 461 63.08 -50.29 1.26
C GLY A 461 62.86 -48.88 1.82
N GLY A 462 63.80 -47.98 1.55
CA GLY A 462 63.75 -46.60 2.02
C GLY A 462 62.70 -45.76 1.27
N GLY A 463 62.14 -44.75 1.94
CA GLY A 463 61.32 -43.74 1.27
C GLY A 463 62.16 -42.84 0.36
N GLY A 464 61.55 -42.24 -0.65
CA GLY A 464 62.19 -41.27 -1.54
C GLY A 464 62.68 -40.01 -0.81
N GLY A 465 63.54 -39.25 -1.47
CA GLY A 465 63.88 -37.89 -1.05
C GLY A 465 62.70 -36.93 -1.22
N PHE A 466 62.78 -35.79 -0.56
CA PHE A 466 61.78 -34.73 -0.64
C PHE A 466 62.45 -33.37 -0.76
N ALA A 467 62.09 -32.60 -1.79
CA ALA A 467 62.53 -31.22 -1.98
C ALA A 467 61.34 -30.29 -2.27
N GLN A 468 61.36 -29.08 -1.71
CA GLN A 468 60.37 -28.03 -1.98
C GLN A 468 61.02 -26.65 -2.10
N GLU A 469 60.53 -25.83 -3.04
CA GLU A 469 61.02 -24.47 -3.30
C GLU A 469 59.95 -23.59 -3.95
N LEU A 470 60.02 -22.28 -3.72
CA LEU A 470 59.36 -21.27 -4.57
C LEU A 470 60.29 -20.87 -5.72
N VAL A 471 60.16 -21.55 -6.86
CA VAL A 471 61.03 -21.39 -8.03
C VAL A 471 60.72 -20.10 -8.79
N ASP A 472 61.74 -19.34 -9.19
CA ASP A 472 61.63 -18.23 -10.14
C ASP A 472 61.65 -18.73 -11.58
N LEU A 473 60.62 -18.36 -12.34
CA LEU A 473 60.36 -18.78 -13.72
C LEU A 473 60.35 -17.58 -14.68
N THR A 474 60.88 -16.43 -14.27
CA THR A 474 60.92 -15.23 -15.11
C THR A 474 61.66 -15.50 -16.43
N GLY A 475 60.94 -15.40 -17.55
CA GLY A 475 61.49 -15.62 -18.89
C GLY A 475 61.56 -17.10 -19.33
N ILE A 476 61.04 -18.02 -18.53
CA ILE A 476 61.03 -19.47 -18.82
C ILE A 476 59.70 -19.86 -19.44
N THR A 477 59.75 -20.61 -20.55
CA THR A 477 58.55 -21.04 -21.30
C THR A 477 58.13 -22.47 -20.99
N SER A 478 59.07 -23.33 -20.61
CA SER A 478 58.80 -24.75 -20.31
C SER A 478 59.86 -25.31 -19.38
N VAL A 479 59.49 -26.27 -18.54
CA VAL A 479 60.42 -26.99 -17.65
C VAL A 479 60.26 -28.51 -17.82
N THR A 480 61.36 -29.23 -17.92
CA THR A 480 61.37 -30.70 -17.94
C THR A 480 61.05 -31.24 -16.54
N VAL A 481 60.08 -32.14 -16.45
CA VAL A 481 59.67 -32.81 -15.20
C VAL A 481 60.05 -34.28 -15.28
N THR A 482 60.86 -34.75 -14.33
CA THR A 482 61.21 -36.18 -14.22
C THR A 482 60.56 -36.76 -12.98
N VAL A 483 59.80 -37.84 -13.14
CA VAL A 483 59.27 -38.63 -12.03
C VAL A 483 60.02 -39.95 -11.99
N GLY A 484 60.74 -40.19 -10.89
CA GLY A 484 61.50 -41.41 -10.65
C GLY A 484 60.59 -42.62 -10.46
N ALA A 485 60.95 -43.74 -11.08
CA ALA A 485 60.33 -45.04 -10.83
C ALA A 485 60.64 -45.54 -9.42
N GLY A 486 59.72 -46.34 -8.86
CA GLY A 486 60.00 -47.09 -7.64
C GLY A 486 60.98 -48.22 -7.89
N GLY A 487 61.78 -48.57 -6.89
CA GLY A 487 62.73 -49.67 -6.95
C GLY A 487 62.03 -51.02 -7.01
N ALA A 488 62.56 -51.96 -7.81
CA ALA A 488 62.04 -53.32 -7.87
C ALA A 488 62.25 -54.04 -6.53
N GLY A 489 61.32 -54.90 -6.13
CA GLY A 489 61.56 -55.81 -5.00
C GLY A 489 62.61 -56.86 -5.32
N GLY A 490 63.29 -57.39 -4.30
CA GLY A 490 64.24 -58.50 -4.47
C GLY A 490 63.55 -59.71 -5.12
N ALA A 491 64.09 -60.20 -6.25
CA ALA A 491 63.45 -61.22 -7.08
C ALA A 491 63.99 -62.65 -6.85
N THR A 492 65.18 -62.78 -6.24
CA THR A 492 65.81 -64.07 -5.92
C THR A 492 66.17 -64.12 -4.44
N ASP A 493 66.34 -65.30 -3.87
CA ASP A 493 66.65 -65.45 -2.45
C ASP A 493 67.97 -64.73 -2.10
N GLY A 494 67.91 -63.86 -1.09
CA GLY A 494 69.04 -63.04 -0.64
C GLY A 494 69.22 -61.73 -1.42
N ALA A 495 68.43 -61.50 -2.48
CA ALA A 495 68.55 -60.29 -3.29
C ALA A 495 68.16 -59.03 -2.52
N THR A 496 69.01 -58.01 -2.61
CA THR A 496 68.69 -56.64 -2.22
C THR A 496 67.59 -56.09 -3.14
N GLY A 497 66.67 -55.30 -2.58
CA GLY A 497 65.74 -54.52 -3.38
C GLY A 497 66.49 -53.52 -4.28
N GLY A 498 65.87 -53.13 -5.39
CA GLY A 498 66.37 -52.05 -6.23
C GLY A 498 66.18 -50.69 -5.54
N ALA A 499 67.10 -49.76 -5.81
CA ALA A 499 66.92 -48.37 -5.42
C ALA A 499 65.81 -47.71 -6.25
N GLY A 500 65.09 -46.77 -5.64
CA GLY A 500 64.20 -45.88 -6.38
C GLY A 500 64.99 -44.95 -7.30
N ALA A 501 64.38 -44.52 -8.41
CA ALA A 501 64.94 -43.50 -9.28
C ALA A 501 64.67 -42.09 -8.73
N ALA A 502 65.51 -41.13 -9.12
CA ALA A 502 65.35 -39.73 -8.76
C ALA A 502 64.20 -39.05 -9.52
N SER A 503 63.57 -38.07 -8.88
CA SER A 503 62.64 -37.14 -9.52
C SER A 503 63.25 -35.74 -9.57
N SER A 504 62.85 -34.90 -10.52
CA SER A 504 63.32 -33.52 -10.64
C SER A 504 62.32 -32.59 -11.32
N PHE A 505 62.45 -31.30 -11.02
CA PHE A 505 61.83 -30.21 -11.77
C PHE A 505 62.95 -29.35 -12.38
N GLY A 506 63.26 -29.62 -13.64
CA GLY A 506 64.38 -29.01 -14.36
C GLY A 506 65.71 -29.18 -13.62
N SER A 507 66.50 -28.12 -13.62
CA SER A 507 67.72 -27.98 -12.83
C SER A 507 67.50 -27.30 -11.47
N TYR A 508 66.25 -26.98 -11.12
CA TYR A 508 65.93 -26.19 -9.92
C TYR A 508 66.05 -27.03 -8.66
N LEU A 509 65.26 -28.11 -8.60
CA LEU A 509 65.24 -29.01 -7.45
C LEU A 509 65.06 -30.47 -7.89
N SER A 510 65.61 -31.37 -7.08
CA SER A 510 65.56 -32.81 -7.31
C SER A 510 65.45 -33.58 -5.99
N ALA A 511 65.01 -34.82 -6.08
CA ALA A 511 64.98 -35.74 -4.95
C ALA A 511 65.45 -37.11 -5.41
N THR A 512 66.46 -37.67 -4.73
CA THR A 512 66.94 -39.03 -5.04
C THR A 512 65.88 -40.05 -4.63
N GLY A 513 65.93 -41.23 -5.23
CA GLY A 513 65.14 -42.34 -4.72
C GLY A 513 65.66 -42.85 -3.38
N GLY A 514 64.82 -43.64 -2.70
CA GLY A 514 65.22 -44.40 -1.52
C GLY A 514 66.03 -45.63 -1.89
N ASP A 515 66.95 -46.03 -1.01
CA ASP A 515 67.76 -47.22 -1.23
C ASP A 515 66.92 -48.49 -1.07
N GLY A 516 67.26 -49.52 -1.86
CA GLY A 516 66.68 -50.84 -1.67
C GLY A 516 67.22 -51.51 -0.41
N ALA A 517 66.39 -52.35 0.21
CA ALA A 517 66.75 -53.01 1.45
C ALA A 517 67.44 -54.36 1.23
N GLN A 518 68.24 -54.79 2.21
CA GLN A 518 69.00 -56.03 2.12
C GLN A 518 68.09 -57.27 2.17
N GLY A 519 68.32 -58.22 1.26
CA GLY A 519 67.69 -59.54 1.26
C GLY A 519 68.28 -60.51 2.30
N GLY A 520 69.52 -60.26 2.73
CA GLY A 520 70.10 -60.81 3.95
C GLY A 520 71.37 -61.62 3.78
N ALA A 521 72.22 -61.54 4.81
CA ALA A 521 73.46 -62.29 4.98
C ALA A 521 73.25 -63.49 5.94
N PRO A 522 74.06 -64.56 5.85
CA PRO A 522 73.91 -65.72 6.71
C PRO A 522 74.13 -65.34 8.20
N TYR A 523 73.15 -65.67 9.05
CA TYR A 523 73.21 -65.65 10.53
C TYR A 523 73.13 -64.32 11.30
N THR A 524 72.64 -63.22 10.72
CA THR A 524 72.30 -62.02 11.52
C THR A 524 70.79 -61.78 11.57
N LEU A 525 70.24 -61.65 12.78
CA LEU A 525 68.79 -61.55 13.05
C LEU A 525 68.10 -60.28 12.49
N ASN A 526 68.86 -59.30 11.98
CA ASN A 526 68.33 -58.07 11.40
C ASN A 526 68.95 -57.81 10.02
N ASN A 527 68.13 -57.86 8.97
CA ASN A 527 68.55 -57.40 7.64
C ASN A 527 68.45 -55.88 7.56
N GLY A 528 69.48 -55.22 7.00
CA GLY A 528 69.56 -53.76 6.96
C GLY A 528 68.42 -53.12 6.17
N PRO A 529 67.76 -52.08 6.70
CA PRO A 529 66.72 -51.35 5.98
C PRO A 529 67.33 -50.53 4.85
N GLY A 530 66.52 -50.21 3.84
CA GLY A 530 66.90 -49.21 2.85
C GLY A 530 66.98 -47.83 3.52
N ALA A 531 68.05 -47.09 3.25
CA ALA A 531 68.13 -45.70 3.69
C ALA A 531 67.16 -44.82 2.90
N GLY A 532 66.63 -43.79 3.54
CA GLY A 532 65.77 -42.82 2.86
C GLY A 532 66.56 -41.95 1.87
N GLY A 533 65.93 -41.59 0.76
CA GLY A 533 66.49 -40.66 -0.23
C GLY A 533 66.61 -39.24 0.32
N ARG A 534 67.20 -38.32 -0.45
CA ARG A 534 67.45 -36.93 -0.05
C ARG A 534 66.96 -35.94 -1.10
N GLY A 535 66.41 -34.82 -0.66
CA GLY A 535 66.14 -33.65 -1.50
C GLY A 535 67.40 -32.83 -1.77
N PHE A 536 67.42 -32.12 -2.91
CA PHE A 536 68.45 -31.18 -3.31
C PHE A 536 67.82 -29.97 -4.02
N GLY A 537 68.43 -28.80 -3.83
CA GLY A 537 68.07 -27.56 -4.54
C GLY A 537 66.92 -26.77 -3.92
N GLY A 538 66.06 -27.38 -3.11
CA GLY A 538 64.94 -26.67 -2.50
C GLY A 538 65.28 -25.85 -1.25
N ASP A 539 64.34 -25.02 -0.81
CA ASP A 539 64.37 -24.38 0.51
C ASP A 539 64.17 -25.40 1.64
N ILE A 540 63.42 -26.47 1.35
CA ILE A 540 63.23 -27.62 2.23
C ILE A 540 63.79 -28.84 1.52
N ASN A 541 64.83 -29.46 2.10
CA ASN A 541 65.42 -30.70 1.62
C ASN A 541 65.43 -31.73 2.74
N THR A 542 64.69 -32.82 2.57
CA THR A 542 64.58 -33.87 3.58
C THR A 542 64.42 -35.25 2.94
N SER A 543 64.11 -36.24 3.77
CA SER A 543 63.82 -37.61 3.40
C SER A 543 62.41 -37.98 3.84
N LEU A 544 61.76 -38.88 3.10
CA LEU A 544 60.55 -39.56 3.59
C LEU A 544 60.87 -40.63 4.66
N GLY A 545 62.15 -40.87 4.94
CA GLY A 545 62.61 -41.71 6.03
C GLY A 545 63.10 -43.09 5.57
N PRO A 546 63.91 -43.77 6.41
CA PRO A 546 64.40 -45.11 6.11
C PRO A 546 63.27 -46.14 6.20
N GLY A 547 63.49 -47.30 5.59
CA GLY A 547 62.68 -48.48 5.89
C GLY A 547 63.01 -49.04 7.28
N GLN A 548 62.41 -50.17 7.61
CA GLN A 548 62.62 -50.86 8.88
C GLN A 548 63.31 -52.21 8.67
N VAL A 549 64.06 -52.63 9.69
CA VAL A 549 64.65 -53.98 9.77
C VAL A 549 63.55 -55.05 9.79
N SER A 550 63.90 -56.28 9.43
CA SER A 550 63.06 -57.45 9.69
C SER A 550 63.00 -57.80 11.18
N TYR A 551 61.97 -58.57 11.58
CA TYR A 551 61.89 -59.17 12.91
C TYR A 551 61.47 -60.65 12.79
N GLY A 552 62.42 -61.57 13.04
CA GLY A 552 62.18 -63.00 12.86
C GLY A 552 61.72 -63.32 11.43
N THR A 553 60.55 -63.96 11.29
CA THR A 553 59.93 -64.31 10.00
C THR A 553 59.09 -63.19 9.38
N VAL A 554 59.14 -61.96 9.90
CA VAL A 554 58.36 -60.82 9.43
C VAL A 554 59.29 -59.89 8.63
N GLY A 555 58.89 -59.59 7.39
CA GLY A 555 59.59 -58.63 6.55
C GLY A 555 59.46 -57.20 7.06
N GLY A 556 60.55 -56.45 7.03
CA GLY A 556 60.61 -55.07 7.50
C GLY A 556 59.69 -54.13 6.73
N CYS A 557 59.24 -53.08 7.39
CA CYS A 557 58.29 -52.13 6.80
C CYS A 557 59.00 -51.16 5.84
N GLY A 558 58.32 -50.79 4.74
CA GLY A 558 58.83 -49.75 3.84
C GLY A 558 58.86 -48.36 4.50
N GLY A 559 59.81 -47.51 4.10
CA GLY A 559 59.94 -46.13 4.59
C GLY A 559 58.98 -45.16 3.89
N GLY A 560 58.65 -44.04 4.53
CA GLY A 560 57.77 -43.03 3.94
C GLY A 560 56.27 -43.29 4.09
N PRO A 561 55.43 -42.59 3.29
CA PRO A 561 53.99 -42.62 3.46
C PRO A 561 53.43 -44.04 3.33
N GLY A 562 52.62 -44.45 4.31
CA GLY A 562 51.94 -45.74 4.33
C GLY A 562 52.87 -46.97 4.36
N GLY A 563 53.99 -46.90 5.06
CA GLY A 563 54.92 -48.01 5.27
C GLY A 563 54.22 -49.32 5.66
N ARG A 564 54.11 -50.23 4.70
CA ARG A 564 53.54 -51.58 4.90
C ARG A 564 54.62 -52.51 5.40
N CYS A 565 54.23 -53.45 6.25
CA CYS A 565 55.07 -54.56 6.71
C CYS A 565 54.52 -55.87 6.12
N THR A 566 55.31 -56.94 6.13
CA THR A 566 54.84 -58.25 5.68
C THR A 566 54.53 -59.12 6.88
N GLN A 567 53.25 -59.34 7.18
CA GLN A 567 52.80 -60.18 8.31
C GLN A 567 52.62 -61.64 7.86
N GLY A 568 53.66 -62.47 8.01
CA GLY A 568 53.61 -63.90 7.67
C GLY A 568 54.22 -64.24 6.29
N PRO A 569 54.00 -65.46 5.76
CA PRO A 569 54.74 -65.99 4.62
C PRO A 569 54.22 -65.50 3.25
N TYR A 570 54.06 -64.19 3.10
CA TYR A 570 53.52 -63.55 1.89
C TYR A 570 54.60 -62.80 1.10
N PRO A 571 54.36 -62.50 -0.19
CA PRO A 571 55.13 -61.51 -0.93
C PRO A 571 55.15 -60.16 -0.23
N GLY A 572 56.24 -59.42 -0.42
CA GLY A 572 56.37 -58.07 0.09
C GLY A 572 55.31 -57.15 -0.52
N ASN A 573 54.75 -56.29 0.31
CA ASN A 573 53.78 -55.28 -0.08
C ASN A 573 54.47 -54.11 -0.78
N GLY A 574 53.87 -53.64 -1.87
CA GLY A 574 54.32 -52.43 -2.54
C GLY A 574 54.17 -51.19 -1.66
N GLY A 575 55.03 -50.18 -1.91
CA GLY A 575 54.94 -48.88 -1.25
C GLY A 575 53.59 -48.19 -1.51
N ILE A 576 53.10 -47.40 -0.54
CA ILE A 576 51.87 -46.63 -0.67
C ILE A 576 52.20 -45.17 -0.91
N GLY A 577 51.51 -44.54 -1.88
CA GLY A 577 51.68 -43.11 -2.14
C GLY A 577 53.05 -42.75 -2.74
N PRO A 578 53.24 -41.50 -3.18
CA PRO A 578 54.46 -41.11 -3.87
C PRO A 578 55.71 -41.29 -3.03
N GLY A 579 56.71 -41.99 -3.57
CA GLY A 579 58.00 -42.23 -2.93
C GLY A 579 57.99 -43.19 -1.74
N GLY A 580 56.88 -43.89 -1.47
CA GLY A 580 56.83 -44.90 -0.40
C GLY A 580 57.71 -46.13 -0.73
N GLY A 581 58.49 -46.60 0.24
CA GLY A 581 59.31 -47.82 0.11
C GLY A 581 58.48 -49.10 0.15
N GLY A 582 58.96 -50.15 -0.52
CA GLY A 582 58.34 -51.48 -0.48
C GLY A 582 58.75 -52.28 0.76
N SER A 583 57.90 -53.19 1.22
CA SER A 583 58.21 -54.02 2.40
C SER A 583 59.13 -55.19 2.06
N GLY A 584 59.92 -55.64 3.03
CA GLY A 584 60.69 -56.87 2.91
C GLY A 584 59.80 -58.10 2.80
N ALA A 585 60.31 -59.21 2.28
CA ALA A 585 59.60 -60.48 2.16
C ALA A 585 60.36 -61.61 2.85
N VAL A 586 59.65 -62.70 3.13
CA VAL A 586 60.24 -63.95 3.61
C VAL A 586 60.91 -64.73 2.47
N PHE A 587 61.60 -65.82 2.82
CA PHE A 587 62.23 -66.72 1.86
C PHE A 587 61.22 -67.27 0.84
N GLY A 588 61.65 -67.43 -0.42
CA GLY A 588 60.79 -67.93 -1.48
C GLY A 588 59.82 -66.90 -2.09
N ASN A 589 59.70 -65.70 -1.50
CA ASN A 589 58.74 -64.67 -1.90
C ASN A 589 59.44 -63.37 -2.30
N ASN A 590 58.98 -62.72 -3.36
CA ASN A 590 59.57 -61.45 -3.83
C ASN A 590 59.36 -60.32 -2.83
N GLY A 591 60.36 -59.45 -2.69
CA GLY A 591 60.23 -58.20 -1.96
C GLY A 591 59.17 -57.28 -2.58
N GLY A 592 58.65 -56.35 -1.80
CA GLY A 592 57.69 -55.37 -2.27
C GLY A 592 58.36 -54.32 -3.15
N PRO A 593 57.77 -53.93 -4.30
CA PRO A 593 58.29 -52.82 -5.08
C PRO A 593 58.06 -51.47 -4.36
N GLY A 594 59.00 -50.54 -4.52
CA GLY A 594 58.77 -49.15 -4.12
C GLY A 594 57.74 -48.47 -5.01
N ALA A 595 57.12 -47.40 -4.51
CA ALA A 595 56.22 -46.55 -5.29
C ALA A 595 57.00 -45.53 -6.13
N ALA A 596 56.43 -45.14 -7.27
CA ALA A 596 56.96 -44.02 -8.06
C ALA A 596 56.96 -42.72 -7.25
N GLY A 597 57.86 -41.80 -7.59
CA GLY A 597 57.91 -40.46 -7.02
C GLY A 597 56.73 -39.58 -7.47
N SER A 598 56.84 -38.28 -7.23
CA SER A 598 55.92 -37.31 -7.82
C SER A 598 56.52 -35.91 -7.91
N VAL A 599 56.01 -35.12 -8.86
CA VAL A 599 56.27 -33.68 -8.92
C VAL A 599 54.95 -32.92 -8.92
N ILE A 600 54.80 -31.97 -8.00
CA ILE A 600 53.61 -31.12 -7.85
C ILE A 600 54.03 -29.67 -8.07
N ILE A 601 53.29 -28.96 -8.93
CA ILE A 601 53.58 -27.57 -9.32
C ILE A 601 52.33 -26.75 -9.03
N GLN A 602 52.47 -25.66 -8.27
CA GLN A 602 51.40 -24.71 -7.95
C GLN A 602 51.90 -23.30 -8.30
N TRP A 603 51.17 -22.56 -9.12
CA TRP A 603 51.64 -21.28 -9.69
C TRP A 603 50.54 -20.24 -9.78
#